data_AF-A0A357ZGG6-F1
#
_entry.id   AF-A0A357ZGG6-F1
#
_cell.length_a   1.000
_cell.length_b   1.000
_cell.length_c   1.000
_cell.angle_alpha   90.00
_cell.angle_beta   90.00
_cell.angle_gamma   90.00
#
_symmetry.space_group_name_H-M   'P 1'
#
loop_
_entity.id
_entity.type
_entity.pdbx_description
1 polymer ?
#
loop_
_entity_poly.entity_id
_entity_poly.type
_entity_poly.pdbx_seq_one_letter_code
_entity_poly.pdbx_strand_id
1 'polypeptide(L)'
;MKKAIAIVLAGILAASMLAFLGGCRGAADNIENVTMDPTESGLVTIKNYKVHLKSDVDWTGLNDSQREEIARAGFNKAQEQIKAESVFNYSITGYSSDGALAFSYDRQNQQMIIAINGEMATTFPLEVPASE
;
A
#
# COMPACT_ATOMS: atom_id res chain seq x y z
N MET A 1 -21.46 54.47 -2.45
CA MET A 1 -20.54 54.12 -1.35
C MET A 1 -20.56 52.61 -1.15
N LYS A 2 -19.39 51.98 -1.25
CA LYS A 2 -18.96 50.67 -0.73
C LYS A 2 -19.84 49.43 -1.05
N LYS A 3 -19.50 48.74 -2.15
CA LYS A 3 -19.68 47.27 -2.23
C LYS A 3 -18.47 46.65 -1.54
N ALA A 4 -18.69 46.01 -0.39
CA ALA A 4 -17.65 45.34 0.36
C ALA A 4 -17.32 43.98 -0.29
N ILE A 5 -16.03 43.77 -0.43
CA ILE A 5 -15.32 42.57 -0.86
C ILE A 5 -15.83 41.35 -0.08
N ALA A 6 -16.42 40.39 -0.78
CA ALA A 6 -16.74 39.08 -0.23
C ALA A 6 -15.84 38.02 -0.88
N ILE A 7 -14.70 37.81 -0.22
CA ILE A 7 -14.17 36.48 0.10
C ILE A 7 -13.60 35.68 -1.08
N VAL A 8 -12.31 35.93 -1.31
CA VAL A 8 -11.32 34.93 -1.74
C VAL A 8 -11.10 33.97 -0.56
N LEU A 9 -11.90 32.90 -0.42
CA LEU A 9 -11.63 31.77 0.49
C LEU A 9 -11.96 30.43 -0.18
N ALA A 10 -11.51 30.26 -1.43
CA ALA A 10 -11.38 28.93 -2.04
C ALA A 10 -9.90 28.46 -2.10
N GLY A 11 -8.97 29.20 -1.49
CA GLY A 11 -7.53 29.02 -1.69
C GLY A 11 -6.74 28.40 -0.53
N ILE A 12 -7.36 28.13 0.63
CA ILE A 12 -6.59 27.72 1.83
C ILE A 12 -6.83 26.26 2.24
N LEU A 13 -7.91 25.62 1.78
CA LEU A 13 -8.16 24.21 2.14
C LEU A 13 -7.36 23.20 1.30
N ALA A 14 -6.82 23.60 0.15
CA ALA A 14 -6.01 22.73 -0.70
C ALA A 14 -4.51 22.70 -0.31
N ALA A 15 -4.04 23.68 0.47
CA ALA A 15 -2.62 23.82 0.80
C ALA A 15 -2.17 22.95 1.98
N SER A 16 -3.08 22.50 2.85
CA SER A 16 -2.73 21.65 3.99
C SER A 16 -2.59 20.16 3.66
N MET A 17 -3.09 19.70 2.49
CA MET A 17 -2.87 18.32 2.04
C MET A 17 -1.57 18.14 1.23
N LEU A 18 -0.98 19.22 0.73
CA LEU A 18 0.26 19.15 -0.07
C LEU A 18 1.52 18.89 0.79
N ALA A 19 1.44 19.06 2.10
CA ALA A 19 2.56 18.75 3.00
C ALA A 19 2.70 17.26 3.35
N PHE A 20 1.63 16.45 3.21
CA PHE A 20 1.70 14.99 3.40
C PHE A 20 2.08 14.23 2.12
N LEU A 21 2.01 14.88 0.96
CA LEU A 21 2.29 14.27 -0.35
C LEU A 21 3.75 14.39 -0.80
N GLY A 22 4.59 15.13 -0.06
CA GLY A 22 6.01 15.30 -0.37
C GLY A 22 6.90 14.10 0.02
N GLY A 23 6.47 13.29 0.99
CA GLY A 23 7.13 12.03 1.39
C GLY A 23 6.54 10.79 0.70
N CYS A 24 5.21 10.72 0.59
CA CYS A 24 4.52 9.53 0.08
C CYS A 24 4.68 9.26 -1.43
N ARG A 25 5.21 10.20 -2.22
CA ARG A 25 5.45 9.96 -3.67
C ARG A 25 6.62 8.99 -3.91
N GLY A 26 7.68 9.08 -3.11
CA GLY A 26 8.88 8.27 -3.31
C GLY A 26 8.65 6.77 -3.09
N ALA A 27 7.82 6.40 -2.11
CA ALA A 27 7.55 5.00 -1.82
C ALA A 27 6.76 4.29 -2.93
N ALA A 28 5.71 4.94 -3.44
CA ALA A 28 4.85 4.37 -4.48
C ALA A 28 5.57 4.22 -5.84
N ASP A 29 6.55 5.09 -6.12
CA ASP A 29 7.36 5.03 -7.34
C ASP A 29 8.23 3.76 -7.43
N ASN A 30 8.44 3.05 -6.32
CA ASN A 30 9.17 1.78 -6.29
C ASN A 30 8.29 0.55 -6.57
N ILE A 31 6.99 0.76 -6.84
CA ILE A 31 6.03 -0.30 -7.19
C ILE A 31 5.82 -0.27 -8.69
N GLU A 32 6.22 -1.34 -9.37
CA GLU A 32 6.04 -1.49 -10.81
C GLU A 32 4.57 -1.68 -11.17
N ASN A 33 3.92 -2.71 -10.63
CA ASN A 33 2.51 -2.98 -10.85
C ASN A 33 1.92 -3.91 -9.77
N VAL A 34 0.62 -4.17 -9.86
CA VAL A 34 -0.07 -5.21 -9.09
C VAL A 34 -0.72 -6.16 -10.09
N THR A 35 -0.50 -7.45 -9.90
CA THR A 35 -1.12 -8.51 -10.71
C THR A 35 -2.02 -9.36 -9.84
N MET A 36 -3.05 -9.97 -10.44
CA MET A 36 -3.99 -10.85 -9.77
C MET A 36 -3.93 -12.24 -10.40
N ASP A 37 -3.72 -13.24 -9.55
CA ASP A 37 -3.64 -14.65 -9.91
C ASP A 37 -4.70 -15.43 -9.12
N PRO A 38 -5.80 -15.85 -9.74
CA PRO A 38 -6.86 -16.56 -9.05
C PRO A 38 -6.43 -18.01 -8.79
N THR A 39 -6.52 -18.46 -7.55
CA THR A 39 -6.37 -19.88 -7.19
C THR A 39 -7.73 -20.44 -6.79
N GLU A 40 -8.12 -21.53 -7.44
CA GLU A 40 -9.30 -22.30 -7.07
C GLU A 40 -8.92 -23.35 -6.02
N SER A 41 -9.58 -23.31 -4.87
CA SER A 41 -9.43 -24.31 -3.81
C SER A 41 -10.81 -24.83 -3.42
N GLY A 42 -11.25 -25.90 -4.09
CA GLY A 42 -12.60 -26.45 -3.91
C GLY A 42 -13.67 -25.50 -4.43
N LEU A 43 -14.64 -25.11 -3.58
CA LEU A 43 -15.72 -24.17 -3.93
C LEU A 43 -15.34 -22.70 -3.73
N VAL A 44 -14.10 -22.43 -3.32
CA VAL A 44 -13.65 -21.09 -2.94
C VAL A 44 -12.57 -20.63 -3.90
N THR A 45 -12.84 -19.54 -4.61
CA THR A 45 -11.82 -18.81 -5.37
C THR A 45 -11.14 -17.82 -4.43
N ILE A 46 -9.81 -17.88 -4.36
CA ILE A 46 -8.97 -16.90 -3.69
C ILE A 46 -8.28 -16.09 -4.77
N LYS A 47 -8.43 -14.76 -4.76
CA LYS A 47 -7.64 -13.89 -5.64
C LYS A 47 -6.32 -13.53 -4.97
N ASN A 48 -5.20 -13.96 -5.52
CA ASN A 48 -3.88 -13.65 -4.97
C ASN A 48 -3.31 -12.42 -5.68
N TYR A 49 -3.28 -11.29 -4.99
CA TYR A 49 -2.68 -10.07 -5.50
C TYR A 49 -1.18 -10.08 -5.21
N LYS A 50 -0.37 -10.01 -6.27
CA LYS A 50 1.10 -9.91 -6.20
C LYS A 50 1.51 -8.49 -6.55
N VAL A 51 2.17 -7.82 -5.63
CA VAL A 51 2.75 -6.48 -5.81
C VAL A 51 4.17 -6.65 -6.35
N HIS A 52 4.40 -6.21 -7.57
CA HIS A 52 5.69 -6.27 -8.22
C HIS A 52 6.49 -5.02 -7.85
N LEU A 53 7.58 -5.23 -7.13
CA LEU A 53 8.53 -4.18 -6.77
C LEU A 53 9.57 -4.04 -7.88
N LYS A 54 10.02 -2.81 -8.12
CA LYS A 54 11.01 -2.50 -9.15
C LYS A 54 12.33 -3.24 -8.91
N SER A 55 12.89 -3.81 -9.98
CA SER A 55 14.15 -4.57 -9.91
C SER A 55 15.42 -3.70 -9.93
N ASP A 56 15.31 -2.43 -10.34
CA ASP A 56 16.42 -1.47 -10.44
C ASP A 56 16.67 -0.68 -9.14
N VAL A 57 15.87 -0.90 -8.11
CA VAL A 57 16.03 -0.28 -6.79
C VAL A 57 17.10 -1.04 -6.01
N ASP A 58 18.07 -0.31 -5.43
CA ASP A 58 19.00 -0.87 -4.44
C ASP A 58 18.30 -0.99 -3.09
N TRP A 59 17.64 -2.13 -2.87
CA TRP A 59 16.86 -2.39 -1.66
C TRP A 59 17.72 -2.53 -0.41
N THR A 60 18.97 -2.98 -0.56
CA THR A 60 19.92 -3.13 0.55
C THR A 60 20.43 -1.78 1.06
N GLY A 61 20.55 -0.80 0.16
CA GLY A 61 20.93 0.58 0.49
C GLY A 61 19.85 1.40 1.19
N LEU A 62 18.59 0.94 1.17
CA LEU A 62 17.50 1.57 1.92
C LEU A 62 17.58 1.23 3.42
N ASN A 63 17.14 2.15 4.27
CA ASN A 63 16.92 1.85 5.68
C ASN A 63 15.56 1.18 5.92
N ASP A 64 15.35 0.66 7.13
CA ASP A 64 14.14 -0.10 7.45
C ASP A 64 12.87 0.74 7.30
N SER A 65 12.88 1.99 7.77
CA SER A 65 11.74 2.90 7.67
C SER A 65 11.31 3.12 6.21
N GLN A 66 12.27 3.28 5.30
CA GLN A 66 12.00 3.43 3.86
C GLN A 66 11.39 2.15 3.28
N ARG A 67 11.94 0.98 3.62
CA ARG A 67 11.43 -0.31 3.17
C ARG A 67 10.00 -0.56 3.67
N GLU A 68 9.72 -0.21 4.91
CA GLU A 68 8.37 -0.30 5.45
C GLU A 68 7.39 0.65 4.74
N GLU A 69 7.81 1.88 4.43
CA GLU A 69 6.98 2.84 3.71
C GLU A 69 6.62 2.34 2.31
N ILE A 70 7.57 1.72 1.62
CA ILE A 70 7.36 1.08 0.31
C ILE A 70 6.40 -0.10 0.43
N ALA A 71 6.58 -0.97 1.43
CA ALA A 71 5.65 -2.09 1.67
C ALA A 71 4.22 -1.59 1.95
N ARG A 72 4.05 -0.55 2.76
CA ARG A 72 2.75 0.09 3.01
C ARG A 72 2.14 0.66 1.72
N ALA A 73 2.93 1.35 0.90
CA ALA A 73 2.48 1.86 -0.38
C ALA A 73 2.03 0.71 -1.33
N GLY A 74 2.79 -0.39 -1.37
CA GLY A 74 2.46 -1.59 -2.12
C GLY A 74 1.14 -2.21 -1.70
N PHE A 75 0.98 -2.39 -0.39
CA PHE A 75 -0.25 -2.91 0.21
C PHE A 75 -1.46 -2.02 -0.12
N ASN A 76 -1.35 -0.70 0.04
CA ASN A 76 -2.44 0.24 -0.25
C ASN A 76 -2.86 0.19 -1.72
N LYS A 77 -1.91 0.12 -2.65
CA LYS A 77 -2.19 0.01 -4.09
C LYS A 77 -2.97 -1.27 -4.42
N ALA A 78 -2.61 -2.41 -3.80
CA ALA A 78 -3.36 -3.65 -3.95
C ALA A 78 -4.78 -3.56 -3.35
N GLN A 79 -4.92 -2.92 -2.18
CA GLN A 79 -6.22 -2.69 -1.54
C GLN A 79 -7.16 -1.84 -2.39
N GLU A 80 -6.66 -0.80 -3.06
CA GLU A 80 -7.46 0.01 -3.98
C GLU A 80 -8.04 -0.84 -5.12
N GLN A 81 -7.24 -1.73 -5.69
CA GLN A 81 -7.68 -2.64 -6.73
C GLN A 81 -8.74 -3.64 -6.23
N ILE A 82 -8.53 -4.23 -5.05
CA ILE A 82 -9.48 -5.15 -4.41
C ILE A 82 -10.84 -4.48 -4.18
N LYS A 83 -10.83 -3.25 -3.66
CA LYS A 83 -12.06 -2.47 -3.42
C LYS A 83 -12.80 -2.19 -4.73
N ALA A 84 -12.08 -1.81 -5.78
CA ALA A 84 -12.66 -1.57 -7.10
C ALA A 84 -13.32 -2.83 -7.68
N GLU A 85 -12.77 -4.01 -7.40
CA GLU A 85 -13.31 -5.30 -7.84
C GLU A 85 -14.37 -5.90 -6.90
N SER A 86 -14.65 -5.29 -5.74
CA SER A 86 -15.60 -5.78 -4.73
C SER A 86 -15.33 -7.23 -4.28
N VAL A 87 -14.06 -7.56 -4.03
CA VAL A 87 -13.62 -8.93 -3.70
C VAL A 87 -13.51 -9.14 -2.18
N PHE A 88 -14.13 -10.21 -1.68
CA PHE A 88 -14.11 -10.55 -0.25
C PHE A 88 -13.03 -11.57 0.15
N ASN A 89 -12.53 -12.36 -0.80
CA ASN A 89 -11.56 -13.41 -0.53
C ASN A 89 -10.29 -13.24 -1.35
N TYR A 90 -9.24 -12.76 -0.69
CA TYR A 90 -7.99 -12.40 -1.33
C TYR A 90 -6.78 -12.60 -0.42
N SER A 91 -5.60 -12.63 -1.02
CA SER A 91 -4.31 -12.50 -0.37
C SER A 91 -3.52 -11.38 -1.04
N ILE A 92 -2.58 -10.76 -0.32
CA ILE A 92 -1.65 -9.76 -0.88
C ILE A 92 -0.23 -10.19 -0.49
N THR A 93 0.67 -10.18 -1.46
CA THR A 93 2.10 -10.44 -1.24
C THR A 93 2.96 -9.51 -2.09
N GLY A 94 4.16 -9.19 -1.62
CA GLY A 94 5.17 -8.47 -2.39
C GLY A 94 6.58 -8.83 -1.91
N TYR A 95 7.54 -8.85 -2.83
CA TYR A 95 8.94 -9.17 -2.54
C TYR A 95 9.86 -8.40 -3.49
N SER A 96 11.02 -7.97 -2.99
CA SER A 96 12.10 -7.46 -3.81
C SER A 96 12.84 -8.62 -4.49
N SER A 97 13.48 -8.34 -5.63
CA SER A 97 14.23 -9.33 -6.41
C SER A 97 15.39 -9.96 -5.64
N ASP A 98 15.97 -9.23 -4.70
CA ASP A 98 17.09 -9.64 -3.85
C ASP A 98 16.66 -10.18 -2.47
N GLY A 99 15.36 -10.18 -2.16
CA GLY A 99 14.82 -10.63 -0.88
C GLY A 99 15.06 -9.68 0.30
N ALA A 100 15.60 -8.47 0.08
CA ALA A 100 15.82 -7.47 1.12
C ALA A 100 14.52 -6.92 1.72
N LEU A 101 13.41 -6.97 0.97
CA LEU A 101 12.08 -6.60 1.44
C LEU A 101 11.06 -7.65 1.01
N ALA A 102 10.24 -8.11 1.95
CA ALA A 102 9.04 -8.87 1.67
C ALA A 102 7.88 -8.40 2.56
N PHE A 103 6.65 -8.47 2.06
CA PHE A 103 5.48 -8.24 2.88
C PHE A 103 4.31 -9.11 2.43
N SER A 104 3.41 -9.40 3.38
CA SER A 104 2.22 -10.19 3.12
C SER A 104 1.06 -9.75 4.00
N TYR A 105 -0.15 -10.06 3.54
CA TYR A 105 -1.38 -9.88 4.32
C TYR A 105 -1.75 -11.17 5.04
N ASP A 106 -1.73 -11.13 6.37
CA ASP A 106 -2.28 -12.16 7.23
C ASP A 106 -3.76 -11.84 7.49
N ARG A 107 -4.62 -12.55 6.76
CA ARG A 107 -6.08 -12.39 6.86
C ARG A 107 -6.64 -12.87 8.20
N GLN A 108 -6.03 -13.87 8.84
CA GLN A 108 -6.55 -14.41 10.11
C GLN A 108 -6.41 -13.38 11.22
N ASN A 109 -5.28 -12.69 11.26
CA ASN A 109 -4.99 -11.67 12.26
C ASN A 109 -5.26 -10.24 11.75
N GLN A 110 -5.78 -10.08 10.53
CA GLN A 110 -6.06 -8.80 9.89
C GLN A 110 -4.88 -7.83 9.97
N GLN A 111 -3.68 -8.30 9.61
CA GLN A 111 -2.46 -7.53 9.73
C GLN A 111 -1.57 -7.70 8.50
N MET A 112 -0.78 -6.68 8.20
CA MET A 112 0.33 -6.79 7.26
C MET A 112 1.59 -7.20 8.03
N ILE A 113 2.29 -8.21 7.53
CA ILE A 113 3.59 -8.65 8.05
C ILE A 113 4.66 -8.16 7.09
N ILE A 114 5.68 -7.47 7.60
CA ILE A 114 6.86 -7.04 6.83
C ILE A 114 8.08 -7.83 7.32
N ALA A 115 8.83 -8.38 6.37
CA ALA A 115 10.15 -8.96 6.60
C ALA A 115 11.22 -8.14 5.86
N ILE A 116 12.32 -7.85 6.55
CA ILE A 116 13.48 -7.13 6.03
C ILE A 116 14.68 -8.05 6.17
N ASN A 117 15.39 -8.30 5.06
CA ASN A 117 16.51 -9.25 5.00
C ASN A 117 16.17 -10.64 5.59
N GLY A 118 14.93 -11.09 5.41
CA GLY A 118 14.43 -12.37 5.93
C GLY A 118 14.03 -12.36 7.40
N GLU A 119 14.23 -11.26 8.14
CA GLU A 119 13.82 -11.13 9.53
C GLU A 119 12.47 -10.42 9.62
N MET A 120 11.57 -10.92 10.49
CA MET A 120 10.29 -10.24 10.75
C MET A 120 10.59 -8.89 11.41
N ALA A 121 10.33 -7.81 10.69
CA ALA A 121 10.63 -6.46 11.14
C ALA A 121 9.46 -5.88 11.94
N THR A 122 8.28 -5.80 11.28
CA THR A 122 7.12 -5.13 11.86
C THR A 122 5.82 -5.77 11.39
N THR A 123 4.83 -5.80 12.28
CA THR A 123 3.44 -6.12 11.96
C THR A 123 2.56 -4.87 12.09
N PHE A 124 1.76 -4.59 11.08
CA PHE A 124 0.82 -3.47 11.09
C PHE A 124 -0.61 -4.02 11.18
N PRO A 125 -1.34 -3.77 12.27
CA PRO A 125 -2.75 -4.11 12.32
C PRO A 125 -3.49 -3.27 11.28
N LEU A 126 -4.42 -3.90 10.58
CA LEU A 126 -5.25 -3.24 9.59
C LEU A 126 -6.66 -3.15 10.14
N GLU A 127 -7.19 -1.94 10.22
CA GLU A 127 -8.64 -1.76 10.38
C GLU A 127 -9.30 -2.17 9.06
N VAL A 128 -9.60 -3.46 8.91
CA VAL A 128 -10.55 -3.89 7.90
C VAL A 128 -11.90 -3.35 8.36
N PRO A 129 -12.56 -2.44 7.60
CA PRO A 129 -13.88 -1.99 7.98
C PRO A 129 -14.75 -3.23 8.13
N ALA A 130 -15.37 -3.38 9.31
CA ALA A 130 -16.33 -4.44 9.55
C ALA A 130 -17.31 -4.41 8.38
N SER A 131 -17.40 -5.51 7.63
CA SER A 131 -18.38 -5.65 6.57
C SER A 131 -19.75 -5.40 7.18
N GLU A 132 -20.41 -4.31 6.76
CA GLU A 132 -21.84 -4.09 7.03
C GLU A 132 -22.70 -5.13 6.31
#